data_AF-A0A935Y9T2-F1
#
_entry.id   AF-A0A935Y9T2-F1
#
_cell.length_a   1.000
_cell.length_b   1.000
_cell.length_c   1.000
_cell.angle_alpha   90.00
_cell.angle_beta   90.00
_cell.angle_gamma   90.00
#
_symmetry.space_group_name_H-M   'P 1'
#
loop_
_entity.id
_entity.type
_entity.pdbx_description
1 polymer ?
#
loop_
_entity_poly.entity_id
_entity_poly.type
_entity_poly.pdbx_seq_one_letter_code
_entity_poly.pdbx_strand_id
1 'polypeptide(L)'
;MTLMLQSAEAGGEFEIVPNTRTDDDQHFADVGKILAGDRSRVVVVPREPRALVIFRGCNSIHRVTPVEGQRQRLMSVFVYEDQPGIGGDAKVNETVYGIPIAEQAMAAPSTV
;
A
#
# COMPACT_ATOMS: atom_id res chain seq x y z
N MET A 1 -5.33 5.78 -0.52
CA MET A 1 -4.75 6.97 -1.19
C MET A 1 -3.31 7.15 -0.74
N THR A 2 -2.44 7.73 -1.56
CA THR A 2 -1.04 7.97 -1.17
C THR A 2 -0.51 9.31 -1.68
N LEU A 3 0.33 9.97 -0.89
CA LEU A 3 1.10 11.14 -1.30
C LEU A 3 2.59 10.80 -1.34
N MET A 4 3.21 11.03 -2.49
CA MET A 4 4.65 10.82 -2.66
C MET A 4 5.42 12.01 -2.10
N LEU A 5 6.32 11.78 -1.13
CA LEU A 5 7.12 12.83 -0.51
C LEU A 5 8.55 12.83 -1.07
N GLN A 6 9.14 11.64 -1.24
CA GLN A 6 10.49 11.47 -1.78
C GLN A 6 10.59 10.14 -2.55
N SER A 7 11.06 10.21 -3.80
CA SER A 7 11.39 9.04 -4.61
C SER A 7 12.73 8.42 -4.23
N ALA A 8 12.83 7.12 -4.49
CA ALA A 8 14.10 6.40 -4.47
C ALA A 8 15.00 6.87 -5.63
N GLU A 9 16.25 6.40 -5.66
CA GLU A 9 17.14 6.60 -6.82
C GLU A 9 16.74 5.71 -8.00
N ALA A 10 16.34 4.47 -7.72
CA ALA A 10 15.80 3.54 -8.70
C ALA A 10 14.75 2.61 -8.06
N GLY A 11 13.91 2.00 -8.90
CA GLY A 11 12.82 1.14 -8.46
C GLY A 11 11.77 1.89 -7.63
N GLY A 12 11.07 1.17 -6.74
CA GLY A 12 9.97 1.77 -5.97
C GLY A 12 8.74 2.17 -6.81
N GLU A 13 8.65 1.62 -8.01
CA GLU A 13 7.58 1.84 -8.98
C GLU A 13 6.28 1.23 -8.48
N PHE A 14 5.18 1.98 -8.58
CA PHE A 14 3.87 1.47 -8.20
C PHE A 14 3.23 0.77 -9.41
N GLU A 15 3.08 -0.54 -9.30
CA GLU A 15 2.48 -1.39 -10.32
C GLU A 15 1.08 -1.81 -9.88
N ILE A 16 0.11 -1.70 -10.78
CA ILE A 16 -1.29 -2.05 -10.52
C ILE A 16 -1.86 -2.84 -11.70
N VAL A 17 -2.66 -3.86 -11.40
CA VAL A 17 -3.58 -4.47 -12.35
C VAL A 17 -4.99 -4.03 -11.92
N PRO A 18 -5.62 -3.10 -12.65
CA PRO A 18 -6.90 -2.55 -12.24
C PRO A 18 -8.04 -3.56 -12.41
N ASN A 19 -9.02 -3.51 -11.51
CA ASN A 19 -10.27 -4.28 -11.59
C ASN A 19 -10.03 -5.79 -11.75
N THR A 20 -9.07 -6.33 -11.01
CA THR A 20 -8.82 -7.78 -10.93
C THR A 20 -9.94 -8.53 -10.23
N ARG A 21 -10.76 -7.83 -9.44
CA ARG A 21 -11.83 -8.39 -8.61
C ARG A 21 -13.05 -7.48 -8.63
N THR A 22 -14.19 -8.03 -8.25
CA THR A 22 -15.41 -7.28 -7.99
C THR A 22 -15.86 -7.51 -6.56
N ASP A 23 -16.91 -6.80 -6.13
CA ASP A 23 -17.44 -6.95 -4.77
C ASP A 23 -18.11 -8.33 -4.60
N ASP A 24 -18.61 -8.92 -5.70
CA ASP A 24 -19.31 -10.21 -5.72
C ASP A 24 -18.38 -11.39 -6.07
N ASP A 25 -17.26 -11.16 -6.76
CA ASP A 25 -16.36 -12.21 -7.21
C ASP A 25 -14.88 -11.81 -7.05
N GLN A 26 -14.13 -12.69 -6.38
CA GLN A 26 -12.70 -12.54 -6.13
C GLN A 26 -11.82 -12.96 -7.31
N HIS A 27 -12.38 -13.54 -8.38
CA HIS A 27 -11.69 -13.87 -9.63
C HIS A 27 -10.38 -14.65 -9.41
N PHE A 28 -10.39 -15.62 -8.48
CA PHE A 28 -9.17 -16.29 -7.99
C PHE A 28 -8.28 -16.87 -9.10
N ALA A 29 -8.86 -17.37 -10.19
CA ALA A 29 -8.10 -17.91 -11.31
C ALA A 29 -7.32 -16.82 -12.08
N ASP A 30 -7.91 -15.65 -12.28
CA ASP A 30 -7.23 -14.51 -12.95
C ASP A 30 -6.16 -13.91 -12.02
N VAL A 31 -6.52 -13.72 -10.75
CA VAL A 31 -5.59 -13.32 -9.68
C VAL A 31 -4.40 -14.27 -9.60
N GLY A 32 -4.64 -15.58 -9.65
CA GLY A 32 -3.61 -16.61 -9.61
C GLY A 32 -2.59 -16.48 -10.74
N LYS A 33 -3.01 -16.12 -11.95
CA LYS A 33 -2.10 -15.87 -13.09
C LYS A 33 -1.20 -14.67 -12.83
N ILE A 34 -1.76 -13.58 -12.30
CA ILE A 34 -1.01 -12.36 -11.95
C ILE A 34 0.04 -12.68 -10.88
N LEU A 35 -0.35 -13.43 -9.85
CA LEU A 35 0.56 -13.88 -8.79
C LEU A 35 1.62 -14.86 -9.30
N ALA A 36 1.31 -15.67 -10.31
CA ALA A 36 2.27 -16.53 -11.01
C ALA A 36 3.21 -15.77 -11.96
N GLY A 37 3.05 -14.44 -12.08
CA GLY A 37 3.96 -13.57 -12.81
C GLY A 37 3.43 -13.06 -14.14
N ASP A 38 2.15 -13.27 -14.49
CA ASP A 38 1.56 -12.61 -15.65
C ASP A 38 1.63 -11.08 -15.49
N ARG A 39 2.28 -10.43 -16.46
CA ARG A 39 2.50 -8.97 -16.49
C ARG A 39 1.73 -8.27 -17.60
N SER A 40 0.94 -9.00 -18.39
CA SER A 40 0.28 -8.50 -19.61
C SER A 40 -0.65 -7.30 -19.38
N ARG A 41 -1.18 -7.16 -18.16
CA ARG A 41 -2.13 -6.11 -17.75
C ARG A 41 -1.56 -5.14 -16.71
N VAL A 42 -0.26 -5.23 -16.41
CA VAL A 42 0.36 -4.35 -15.41
C VAL A 42 0.43 -2.93 -15.95
N VAL A 43 -0.08 -1.99 -15.16
CA VAL A 43 0.06 -0.55 -15.38
C VAL A 43 1.01 0.00 -14.33
N VAL A 44 2.04 0.72 -14.77
CA VAL A 44 2.93 1.47 -13.88
C VAL A 44 2.35 2.88 -13.72
N VAL A 45 2.10 3.31 -12.49
CA VAL A 45 1.60 4.66 -12.19
C VAL A 45 2.78 5.56 -11.84
N PRO A 46 3.09 6.59 -12.66
CA PRO A 46 4.20 7.50 -12.38
C PRO A 46 4.00 8.22 -11.03
N ARG A 47 5.07 8.30 -10.22
CA ARG A 47 5.02 8.91 -8.89
C ARG A 47 6.26 9.75 -8.61
N GLU A 48 6.19 11.00 -9.04
CA GLU A 48 7.14 12.03 -8.62
C GLU A 48 6.81 12.58 -7.24
N PRO A 49 7.79 13.15 -6.50
CA PRO A 49 7.49 13.92 -5.30
C PRO A 49 6.37 14.95 -5.55
N ARG A 50 5.41 15.00 -4.62
CA ARG A 50 4.13 15.74 -4.65
C ARG A 50 3.00 15.07 -5.46
N ALA A 51 3.22 13.90 -6.04
CA ALA A 51 2.13 13.15 -6.67
C ALA A 51 1.15 12.61 -5.62
N LEU A 52 -0.11 13.04 -5.72
CA LEU A 52 -1.24 12.44 -5.00
C LEU A 52 -1.90 11.40 -5.89
N VAL A 53 -1.99 10.16 -5.41
CA VAL A 53 -2.62 9.05 -6.13
C VAL A 53 -3.81 8.53 -5.36
N ILE A 54 -4.97 8.59 -6.01
CA ILE A 54 -6.24 8.03 -5.53
C ILE A 54 -6.55 6.82 -6.40
N PHE A 55 -6.74 5.67 -5.78
CA PHE A 55 -7.06 4.43 -6.48
C PHE A 55 -7.91 3.51 -5.59
N ARG A 56 -8.73 2.68 -6.23
CA ARG A 56 -9.57 1.68 -5.55
C ARG A 56 -8.76 0.40 -5.33
N GLY A 57 -8.06 0.34 -4.20
CA GLY A 57 -7.16 -0.77 -3.86
C GLY A 57 -7.88 -2.10 -3.56
N CYS A 58 -9.11 -2.07 -3.05
CA CYS A 58 -9.86 -3.30 -2.71
C CYS A 58 -10.03 -4.24 -3.92
N ASN A 59 -10.21 -3.69 -5.12
CA ASN A 59 -10.52 -4.48 -6.31
C ASN A 59 -9.34 -4.61 -7.30
N SER A 60 -8.19 -4.05 -6.95
CA SER A 60 -7.02 -3.99 -7.84
C SER A 60 -5.77 -4.52 -7.12
N ILE A 61 -5.19 -5.58 -7.65
CA ILE A 61 -3.88 -6.05 -7.20
C ILE A 61 -2.85 -4.99 -7.52
N HIS A 62 -2.01 -4.66 -6.53
CA HIS A 62 -0.96 -3.69 -6.70
C HIS A 62 0.26 -4.11 -5.87
N ARG A 63 1.43 -3.66 -6.31
CA ARG A 63 2.70 -3.85 -5.60
C ARG A 63 3.62 -2.66 -5.85
N VAL A 64 4.71 -2.62 -5.09
CA VAL A 64 5.81 -1.69 -5.32
C VAL A 64 7.03 -2.52 -5.73
N THR A 65 7.74 -2.13 -6.79
CA THR A 65 9.00 -2.80 -7.16
C THR A 65 10.06 -2.58 -6.08
N PRO A 66 11.08 -3.46 -5.97
CA PRO A 66 12.16 -3.26 -5.01
C PRO A 66 12.73 -1.83 -5.07
N VAL A 67 12.99 -1.23 -3.92
CA VAL A 67 13.65 0.07 -3.82
C VAL A 67 15.15 -0.14 -3.93
N GLU A 68 15.79 0.63 -4.80
CA GLU A 68 17.23 0.53 -5.07
C GLU A 68 17.92 1.88 -4.83
N GLY A 69 19.16 1.82 -4.37
CA GLY A 69 19.97 2.99 -4.02
C GLY A 69 19.98 3.33 -2.52
N GLN A 70 20.61 4.45 -2.18
CA GLN A 70 20.80 4.88 -0.78
C GLN A 70 19.72 5.85 -0.29
N ARG A 71 19.05 6.54 -1.21
CA ARG A 71 17.96 7.46 -0.88
C ARG A 71 16.72 6.70 -0.41
N GLN A 72 16.26 7.02 0.80
CA GLN A 72 15.00 6.50 1.32
C GLN A 72 13.82 6.92 0.46
N ARG A 73 12.89 5.98 0.22
CA ARG A 73 11.60 6.26 -0.42
C ARG A 73 10.58 6.63 0.66
N LEU A 74 10.08 7.85 0.63
CA LEU A 74 9.15 8.36 1.64
C LEU A 74 7.79 8.65 1.01
N MET A 75 6.75 8.08 1.60
CA MET A 75 5.37 8.30 1.17
C MET A 75 4.43 8.33 2.38
N SER A 76 3.33 9.06 2.25
CA SER A 76 2.22 9.01 3.19
C SER A 76 1.09 8.17 2.60
N VAL A 77 0.48 7.33 3.44
CA VAL A 77 -0.68 6.49 3.09
C VAL A 77 -1.88 7.01 3.87
N PHE A 78 -2.98 7.21 3.17
CA PHE A 78 -4.26 7.64 3.74
C PHE A 78 -5.33 6.61 3.39
N VAL A 79 -6.08 6.19 4.40
CA VAL A 79 -7.25 5.31 4.28
C VAL A 79 -8.46 6.10 4.76
N TYR A 80 -9.56 6.02 4.01
CA TYR A 80 -10.79 6.75 4.28
C TYR A 80 -11.95 5.78 4.32
N GLU A 81 -12.87 6.02 5.24
CA GLU A 81 -14.15 5.33 5.37
C GLU A 81 -15.28 6.31 5.08
N ASP A 82 -16.43 5.79 4.64
CA ASP A 82 -17.59 6.58 4.24
C ASP A 82 -18.51 6.96 5.41
N GLN A 83 -18.32 6.34 6.58
CA GLN A 83 -19.09 6.60 7.79
C GLN A 83 -18.21 7.08 8.97
N PRO A 84 -18.69 8.03 9.78
CA PRO A 84 -18.00 8.45 11.01
C PRO A 84 -17.82 7.30 12.00
N GLY A 85 -16.68 7.27 12.70
CA GLY A 85 -16.41 6.28 13.74
C GLY A 85 -16.01 4.90 13.22
N ILE A 86 -15.99 4.70 11.90
CA ILE A 86 -15.47 3.49 11.27
C ILE A 86 -13.99 3.68 10.98
N GLY A 87 -13.19 2.68 11.31
CA GLY A 87 -11.77 2.61 11.01
C GLY A 87 -11.39 1.21 10.55
N GLY A 88 -10.22 1.10 9.94
CA GLY A 88 -9.68 -0.20 9.53
C GLY A 88 -9.41 -1.10 10.73
N ASP A 89 -9.44 -2.42 10.50
CA ASP A 89 -9.06 -3.43 11.49
C ASP A 89 -7.67 -3.13 12.08
N ALA A 90 -7.56 -3.22 13.41
CA ALA A 90 -6.33 -2.84 14.12
C ALA A 90 -5.12 -3.66 13.67
N LYS A 91 -5.29 -4.98 13.44
CA LYS A 91 -4.20 -5.85 12.99
C LYS A 91 -3.79 -5.50 11.57
N VAL A 92 -4.76 -5.20 10.70
CA VAL A 92 -4.46 -4.73 9.33
C VAL A 92 -3.68 -3.40 9.40
N ASN A 93 -4.10 -2.46 10.24
CA ASN A 93 -3.41 -1.18 10.40
C ASN A 93 -1.96 -1.36 10.88
N GLU A 94 -1.69 -2.28 11.80
CA GLU A 94 -0.32 -2.59 12.21
C GLU A 94 0.55 -3.06 11.04
N THR A 95 0.01 -3.84 10.10
CA THR A 95 0.77 -4.25 8.90
C THR A 95 1.12 -3.10 7.96
N VAL A 96 0.33 -2.02 7.99
CA VAL A 96 0.50 -0.86 7.10
C VAL A 96 1.32 0.25 7.75
N TYR A 97 1.05 0.56 9.02
CA TYR A 97 1.61 1.70 9.75
C TYR A 97 2.59 1.31 10.86
N GLY A 98 2.67 0.02 11.21
CA GLY A 98 3.38 -0.46 12.38
C GLY A 98 2.56 -0.35 13.67
N ILE A 99 3.17 -0.77 14.78
CA ILE A 99 2.52 -0.77 16.10
C ILE A 99 2.22 0.67 16.53
N PRO A 100 1.01 0.98 17.04
CA PRO A 100 0.69 2.31 17.55
C PRO A 100 1.67 2.80 18.61
N ILE A 101 2.07 4.09 18.55
CA ILE A 101 3.02 4.69 19.50
C ILE A 101 2.55 4.57 20.95
N ALA A 102 1.24 4.68 21.20
CA ALA A 102 0.68 4.53 22.55
C ALA A 102 0.93 3.14 23.14
N GLU A 103 0.92 2.09 22.31
CA GLU A 103 1.19 0.71 22.73
C GLU A 103 2.69 0.43 22.84
N GLN A 104 3.52 1.04 21.99
CA GLN A 104 4.98 0.97 22.11
C GLN A 104 5.48 1.58 23.43
N ALA A 105 4.87 2.67 23.90
CA ALA A 105 5.22 3.30 25.17
C ALA A 105 4.87 2.44 26.39
N MET A 106 3.84 1.58 26.31
CA MET A 106 3.46 0.64 27.36
C MET A 106 4.34 -0.62 27.41
N ALA A 107 5.01 -0.95 26.31
CA ALA A 107 5.90 -2.11 26.21
C ALA A 107 7.37 -1.80 26.58
N ALA A 108 7.73 -0.53 26.75
CA ALA A 108 9.05 -0.15 27.21
C ALA A 108 9.23 -0.53 28.69
N PRO A 109 10.26 -1.29 29.08
CA PRO A 109 10.51 -1.58 30.48
C PRO A 109 10.73 -0.27 31.22
N SER A 110 10.06 -0.09 32.35
CA SER A 110 10.25 1.04 33.24
C SER A 110 11.73 1.10 33.62
N THR A 111 12.49 2.01 33.02
CA THR A 111 13.84 2.34 33.47
C THR A 111 13.71 2.92 34.88
N VAL A 112 14.28 2.18 35.84
CA VAL A 112 14.52 2.59 37.24
C VAL A 112 15.47 3.78 37.28
#